data_AF-A0A3P7LDN2-F1
#
_entry.id   AF-A0A3P7LDN2-F1
#
_cell.length_a   1.000
_cell.length_b   1.000
_cell.length_c   1.000
_cell.angle_alpha   90.00
_cell.angle_beta   90.00
_cell.angle_gamma   90.00
#
_symmetry.space_group_name_H-M   'P 1'
#
loop_
_entity.id
_entity.type
_entity.pdbx_description
1 polymer ?
#
loop_
_entity_poly.entity_id
_entity_poly.type
_entity_poly.pdbx_seq_one_letter_code
_entity_poly.pdbx_strand_id
1 'polypeptide(L)'
;MNPFGEFLLVQINSAGDLLNFTRKPLSMELMACLPLSRGTADPNPPLMTPNEVLVVFILLFVTAFIVDRIVFFFTKLMARFRTDQDLNAGTGNLGLTISSLVSQLVHPTLILNSVGFAQFYGIIGPVVFALFLSISASVFAFILLEMRIKAPGAKTYPQIVRSRFGKGAHIIVVGIFMAADVTNYVVVTMNGLHAMMSVSLEPHRERLIVYLFIAICSFVIASQLGSFRVIMATIAVFILGLCTVLMLSVFHNSAQYPLGTIDRVYKLLRCYDERVPFPHVEPLSIIKHRSVVATILTSAVIWSTFLVCQANWSVGIALTPNHSSVGFILASFAIFSIPFVLSTCLGLGFLALSSSLGSNPLRIMHQEHGMNKKEIFYDCFWFSTLSSV
;
A
#
# COMPACT_ATOMS: atom_id res chain seq x y z
N MET A 1 5.96 48.41 39.40
CA MET A 1 6.40 48.37 38.00
C MET A 1 7.39 47.22 37.88
N ASN A 2 7.05 46.19 37.09
CA ASN A 2 7.84 44.97 36.96
C ASN A 2 9.12 45.27 36.16
N PRO A 3 10.34 44.99 36.67
CA PRO A 3 11.59 45.42 36.03
C PRO A 3 12.06 44.53 34.87
N PHE A 4 11.20 43.63 34.38
CA PHE A 4 11.55 42.70 33.30
C PHE A 4 10.45 42.69 32.23
N GLY A 5 10.73 43.31 31.07
CA GLY A 5 9.84 43.30 29.90
C GLY A 5 9.72 41.93 29.22
N GLU A 6 8.74 41.78 28.32
CA GLU A 6 8.37 40.50 27.66
C GLU A 6 9.40 39.94 26.68
N PHE A 7 10.41 40.74 26.31
CA PHE A 7 11.35 40.46 25.22
C PHE A 7 12.80 40.49 25.72
N LEU A 8 13.60 39.50 25.33
CA LEU A 8 15.03 39.39 25.55
C LEU A 8 15.73 39.64 24.21
N LEU A 9 16.38 40.79 24.08
CA LEU A 9 17.19 41.11 22.92
C LEU A 9 18.61 40.56 23.16
N VAL A 10 19.05 39.63 22.31
CA VAL A 10 20.41 39.08 22.37
C VAL A 10 21.16 39.50 21.12
N GLN A 11 22.26 40.22 21.31
CA GLN A 11 23.15 40.64 20.24
C GLN A 11 24.33 39.67 20.18
N ILE A 12 24.40 38.87 19.11
CA ILE A 12 25.37 37.76 19.00
C ILE A 12 26.77 38.25 18.60
N ASN A 13 26.89 39.44 18.00
CA ASN A 13 28.17 40.11 17.75
C ASN A 13 27.96 41.63 17.55
N SER A 14 29.01 42.45 17.72
CA SER A 14 28.94 43.93 17.69
C SER A 14 28.45 44.55 16.36
N ALA A 15 28.32 43.75 15.30
CA ALA A 15 27.80 44.14 13.99
C ALA A 15 26.54 43.36 13.54
N GLY A 16 25.97 42.51 14.41
CA GLY A 16 24.79 41.69 14.09
C GLY A 16 23.47 42.33 14.53
N ASP A 17 22.39 42.02 13.80
CA ASP A 17 21.03 42.43 14.12
C ASP A 17 20.57 41.88 15.47
N LEU A 18 19.78 42.67 16.19
CA LEU A 18 19.20 42.32 17.49
C LEU A 18 18.17 41.19 17.31
N LEU A 19 18.48 40.00 17.82
CA LEU A 19 17.51 38.90 17.83
C LEU A 19 16.57 39.06 19.02
N ASN A 20 15.27 39.18 18.71
CA ASN A 20 14.21 39.36 19.70
C ASN A 20 13.67 37.99 20.16
N PHE A 21 13.99 37.60 21.39
CA PHE A 21 13.48 36.38 22.01
C PHE A 21 12.36 36.70 22.99
N THR A 22 11.14 36.25 22.74
CA THR A 22 10.05 36.31 23.74
C THR A 22 10.37 35.43 24.95
N ARG A 23 10.26 35.97 26.17
CA ARG A 23 10.44 35.18 27.42
C ARG A 23 9.24 34.30 27.78
N LYS A 24 8.10 34.44 27.09
CA LYS A 24 6.98 33.53 27.27
C LYS A 24 7.38 32.15 26.74
N PRO A 25 7.32 31.08 27.56
CA PRO A 25 7.50 29.74 27.04
C PRO A 25 6.46 29.53 25.94
N LEU A 26 6.91 29.05 24.78
CA LEU A 26 6.00 28.68 23.70
C LEU A 26 4.95 27.71 24.27
N SER A 27 3.69 27.84 23.85
CA SER A 27 2.70 26.83 24.21
C SER A 27 3.18 25.46 23.73
N MET A 28 2.79 24.40 24.42
CA MET A 28 3.17 23.03 24.05
C MET A 28 2.76 22.68 22.60
N GLU A 29 1.71 23.34 22.09
CA GLU A 29 1.28 23.26 20.69
C GLU A 29 2.27 23.96 19.75
N LEU A 30 2.69 25.21 20.06
CA LEU A 30 3.60 25.95 19.20
C LEU A 30 5.02 25.34 19.21
N MET A 31 5.46 24.75 20.33
CA MET A 31 6.71 23.98 20.37
C MET A 31 6.67 22.73 19.50
N ALA A 32 5.50 22.10 19.37
CA ALA A 32 5.33 20.92 18.53
C ALA A 32 5.22 21.27 17.05
N CYS A 33 4.84 22.51 16.71
CA CYS A 33 4.89 23.05 15.35
C CYS A 33 6.30 23.45 14.90
N LEU A 34 7.30 23.44 15.80
CA LEU A 34 8.68 23.76 15.41
C LEU A 34 9.23 22.66 14.49
N PRO A 35 10.09 23.02 13.53
CA PRO A 35 10.73 22.05 12.67
C PRO A 35 11.49 21.02 13.52
N LEU A 36 11.29 19.74 13.20
CA LEU A 36 11.99 18.62 13.82
C LEU A 36 13.51 18.89 13.74
N SER A 37 14.19 18.77 14.88
CA SER A 37 15.66 18.82 14.89
C SER A 37 16.18 17.67 14.04
N ARG A 38 17.02 17.98 13.05
CA ARG A 38 17.67 16.98 12.20
C ARG A 38 18.49 16.05 13.10
N GLY A 39 18.40 14.75 12.89
CA GLY A 39 19.26 13.77 13.57
C GLY A 39 20.72 14.03 13.23
N THR A 40 21.65 13.48 14.02
CA THR A 40 23.11 13.66 13.85
C THR A 40 23.70 12.89 12.66
N ALA A 41 22.88 12.32 11.79
CA ALA A 41 23.29 11.51 10.64
C ALA A 41 23.30 12.34 9.34
N ASP A 42 24.10 11.88 8.36
CA ASP A 42 24.34 12.52 7.06
C ASP A 42 23.05 13.02 6.39
N PRO A 43 23.08 14.18 5.70
CA PRO A 43 21.89 14.86 5.20
C PRO A 43 21.17 14.09 4.09
N ASN A 44 21.87 13.18 3.41
CA ASN A 44 21.35 12.38 2.32
C ASN A 44 20.94 10.99 2.83
N PRO A 45 19.70 10.54 2.62
CA PRO A 45 19.40 9.12 2.79
C PRO A 45 20.32 8.31 1.90
N PRO A 46 20.79 7.13 2.35
CA PRO A 46 21.50 6.23 1.47
C PRO A 46 20.54 5.75 0.38
N LEU A 47 20.60 6.37 -0.81
CA LEU A 47 19.97 5.82 -2.00
C LEU A 47 20.77 4.59 -2.44
N MET A 48 20.05 3.60 -2.96
CA MET A 48 20.69 2.37 -3.42
C MET A 48 21.44 2.63 -4.71
N THR A 49 22.71 2.21 -4.77
CA THR A 49 23.46 2.20 -6.01
C THR A 49 22.87 1.16 -6.98
N PRO A 50 23.07 1.29 -8.31
CA PRO A 50 22.56 0.30 -9.27
C PRO A 50 22.99 -1.14 -8.97
N ASN A 51 24.18 -1.33 -8.38
CA ASN A 51 24.70 -2.63 -7.98
C ASN A 51 23.98 -3.18 -6.75
N GLU A 52 23.68 -2.34 -5.76
CA GLU A 52 22.90 -2.73 -4.58
C GLU A 52 21.48 -3.13 -4.96
N VAL A 53 20.85 -2.41 -5.89
CA VAL A 53 19.53 -2.78 -6.42
C VAL A 53 19.57 -4.17 -7.05
N LEU A 54 20.58 -4.45 -7.88
CA LEU A 54 20.77 -5.79 -8.47
C LEU A 54 20.94 -6.87 -7.39
N VAL A 55 21.77 -6.63 -6.36
CA VAL A 55 21.98 -7.57 -5.25
C VAL A 55 20.67 -7.83 -4.50
N VAL A 56 19.86 -6.80 -4.25
CA VAL A 56 18.53 -6.96 -3.62
C VAL A 56 17.63 -7.84 -4.47
N PHE A 57 17.58 -7.64 -5.79
CA PHE A 57 16.79 -8.49 -6.69
C PHE A 57 17.28 -9.94 -6.72
N ILE A 58 18.59 -10.17 -6.76
CA ILE A 58 19.17 -11.51 -6.69
C ILE A 58 18.82 -12.17 -5.36
N LEU A 59 18.96 -11.45 -4.24
CA LEU A 59 18.64 -11.97 -2.92
C LEU A 59 17.14 -12.31 -2.80
N LEU A 60 16.26 -11.44 -3.30
CA LEU A 60 14.82 -11.70 -3.34
C LEU A 60 14.49 -12.93 -4.18
N PHE A 61 15.10 -13.09 -5.35
CA PHE A 61 14.92 -14.27 -6.19
C PHE A 61 15.43 -15.56 -5.50
N VAL A 62 16.64 -15.52 -4.93
CA VAL A 62 17.25 -16.67 -4.24
C VAL A 62 16.43 -17.06 -3.01
N THR A 63 16.03 -16.09 -2.19
CA THR A 63 15.19 -16.35 -1.01
C THR A 63 13.83 -16.91 -1.40
N ALA A 64 13.17 -16.34 -2.42
CA ALA A 64 11.91 -16.88 -2.94
C ALA A 64 12.08 -18.32 -3.46
N PHE A 65 13.15 -18.60 -4.20
CA PHE A 65 13.44 -19.94 -4.70
C PHE A 65 13.73 -20.94 -3.57
N ILE A 66 14.51 -20.55 -2.56
CA ILE A 66 14.79 -21.39 -1.39
C ILE A 66 13.48 -21.69 -0.64
N VAL A 67 12.65 -20.68 -0.38
CA VAL A 67 11.35 -20.85 0.27
C VAL A 67 10.46 -21.79 -0.54
N ASP A 68 10.38 -21.62 -1.86
CA ASP A 68 9.64 -22.52 -2.75
C ASP A 68 10.14 -23.97 -2.64
N ARG A 69 11.45 -24.20 -2.69
CA ARG A 69 12.03 -25.55 -2.58
C ARG A 69 11.80 -26.18 -1.22
N ILE A 70 11.92 -25.40 -0.15
CA ILE A 70 11.62 -25.84 1.22
C ILE A 70 10.15 -26.23 1.33
N VAL A 71 9.23 -25.37 0.88
CA VAL A 71 7.78 -25.63 0.89
C VAL A 71 7.43 -26.86 0.06
N PHE A 72 8.00 -26.99 -1.14
CA PHE A 72 7.81 -28.15 -2.00
C PHE A 72 8.28 -29.44 -1.32
N PHE A 73 9.47 -29.41 -0.71
CA PHE A 73 10.02 -30.56 0.02
C PHE A 73 9.13 -30.96 1.20
N PHE A 74 8.73 -30.01 2.04
CA PHE A 74 7.84 -30.26 3.18
C PHE A 74 6.46 -30.76 2.73
N THR A 75 5.90 -30.20 1.66
CA THR A 75 4.61 -30.65 1.12
C THR A 75 4.70 -32.09 0.62
N LYS A 76 5.79 -32.43 -0.08
CA LYS A 76 6.04 -33.80 -0.56
C LYS A 76 6.28 -34.78 0.58
N LEU A 77 6.99 -34.35 1.63
CA LEU A 77 7.22 -35.14 2.84
C LEU A 77 5.91 -35.40 3.59
N MET A 78 5.10 -34.37 3.81
CA MET A 78 3.79 -34.48 4.45
C MET A 78 2.81 -35.32 3.64
N ALA A 79 2.86 -35.24 2.31
CA ALA A 79 2.04 -36.09 1.44
C ALA A 79 2.39 -37.58 1.61
N ARG A 80 3.68 -37.92 1.78
CA ARG A 80 4.11 -39.30 2.10
C ARG A 80 3.55 -39.78 3.43
N PHE A 81 3.63 -38.95 4.47
CA PHE A 81 3.07 -39.29 5.80
C PHE A 81 1.53 -39.36 5.83
N ARG A 82 0.85 -38.58 4.99
CA ARG A 82 -0.63 -38.57 4.92
C ARG A 82 -1.21 -39.84 4.28
N THR A 83 -0.42 -40.57 3.49
CA THR A 83 -0.82 -41.88 2.95
C THR A 83 -0.89 -42.99 4.01
N ASP A 84 -0.31 -42.81 5.20
CA ASP A 84 -0.29 -43.81 6.29
C ASP A 84 -1.40 -43.64 7.34
N GLN A 85 -2.14 -42.53 7.32
CA GLN A 85 -3.28 -42.32 8.22
C GLN A 85 -4.53 -42.02 7.41
N ASP A 86 -5.49 -42.94 7.50
CA ASP A 86 -6.88 -42.88 7.01
C ASP A 86 -7.70 -41.80 7.75
N LEU A 87 -7.15 -40.59 7.84
CA LEU A 87 -7.83 -39.41 8.34
C LEU A 87 -8.34 -38.64 7.13
N ASN A 88 -9.65 -38.71 6.94
CA ASN A 88 -10.47 -37.91 6.02
C ASN A 88 -10.24 -36.40 6.18
N ALA A 89 -9.08 -35.90 5.77
CA ALA A 89 -8.80 -34.48 5.63
C ALA A 89 -8.88 -34.13 4.14
N GLY A 90 -10.06 -34.33 3.56
CA GLY A 90 -10.43 -33.76 2.25
C GLY A 90 -10.73 -32.26 2.30
N THR A 91 -10.47 -31.59 3.44
CA THR A 91 -10.77 -30.18 3.67
C THR A 91 -9.47 -29.39 3.75
N GLY A 92 -9.23 -28.54 2.74
CA GLY A 92 -8.13 -27.59 2.78
C GLY A 92 -8.27 -26.70 4.02
N ASN A 93 -7.20 -26.53 4.80
CA ASN A 93 -7.22 -25.73 6.02
C ASN A 93 -7.82 -24.34 5.74
N LEU A 94 -8.89 -23.98 6.44
CA LEU A 94 -9.59 -22.71 6.28
C LEU A 94 -8.62 -21.53 6.51
N GLY A 95 -7.72 -21.63 7.49
CA GLY A 95 -6.70 -20.61 7.76
C GLY A 95 -5.74 -20.39 6.59
N LEU A 96 -5.27 -21.47 5.95
CA LEU A 96 -4.44 -21.36 4.74
C LEU A 96 -5.23 -20.73 3.58
N THR A 97 -6.52 -21.04 3.47
CA THR A 97 -7.40 -20.44 2.45
C THR A 97 -7.53 -18.94 2.67
N ILE A 98 -7.85 -18.50 3.90
CA ILE A 98 -7.97 -17.08 4.26
C ILE A 98 -6.65 -16.35 4.00
N SER A 99 -5.53 -16.90 4.45
CA SER A 99 -4.20 -16.29 4.25
C SER A 99 -3.87 -16.14 2.75
N SER A 100 -4.15 -17.17 1.94
CA SER A 100 -3.94 -17.09 0.50
C SER A 100 -4.83 -16.06 -0.19
N LEU A 101 -6.09 -15.90 0.25
CA LEU A 101 -7.01 -14.88 -0.25
C LEU A 101 -6.54 -13.47 0.13
N VAL A 102 -6.15 -13.26 1.39
CA VAL A 102 -5.61 -11.96 1.83
C VAL A 102 -4.36 -11.59 1.03
N SER A 103 -3.44 -12.53 0.82
CA SER A 103 -2.24 -12.34 0.00
C SER A 103 -2.56 -11.93 -1.43
N GLN A 104 -3.54 -12.59 -2.07
CA GLN A 104 -3.98 -12.25 -3.43
C GLN A 104 -4.56 -10.84 -3.52
N LEU A 105 -5.30 -10.43 -2.49
CA LEU A 105 -5.98 -9.14 -2.48
C LEU A 105 -5.04 -7.98 -2.11
N VAL A 106 -3.91 -8.24 -1.44
CA VAL A 106 -2.91 -7.22 -1.09
C VAL A 106 -1.86 -7.14 -2.19
N HIS A 107 -1.98 -6.13 -3.04
CA HIS A 107 -1.02 -5.85 -4.12
C HIS A 107 -0.31 -4.49 -3.89
N PRO A 108 0.89 -4.25 -4.46
CA PRO A 108 1.66 -3.03 -4.20
C PRO A 108 0.92 -1.74 -4.54
N THR A 109 0.14 -1.76 -5.63
CA THR A 109 -0.71 -0.63 -6.03
C THR A 109 -1.78 -0.32 -4.98
N LEU A 110 -2.30 -1.33 -4.27
CA LEU A 110 -3.26 -1.11 -3.19
C LEU A 110 -2.64 -0.26 -2.07
N ILE A 111 -1.40 -0.59 -1.69
CA ILE A 111 -0.66 0.11 -0.63
C ILE A 111 -0.34 1.54 -1.06
N LEU A 112 0.16 1.72 -2.29
CA LEU A 112 0.48 3.05 -2.82
C LEU A 112 -0.76 3.94 -2.93
N ASN A 113 -1.85 3.39 -3.46
CA ASN A 113 -3.13 4.10 -3.56
C ASN A 113 -3.66 4.44 -2.16
N SER A 114 -3.62 3.51 -1.20
CA SER A 114 -4.13 3.78 0.14
C SER A 114 -3.33 4.91 0.81
N VAL A 115 -2.01 4.94 0.67
CA VAL A 115 -1.17 6.05 1.16
C VAL A 115 -1.50 7.36 0.45
N GLY A 116 -1.71 7.34 -0.87
CA GLY A 116 -2.16 8.49 -1.64
C GLY A 116 -3.50 9.05 -1.14
N PHE A 117 -4.47 8.19 -0.81
CA PHE A 117 -5.74 8.62 -0.23
C PHE A 117 -5.56 9.35 1.10
N ALA A 118 -4.60 8.97 1.94
CA ALA A 118 -4.26 9.73 3.14
C ALA A 118 -3.64 11.10 2.84
N GLN A 119 -2.79 11.18 1.80
CA GLN A 119 -2.18 12.44 1.38
C GLN A 119 -3.19 13.43 0.81
N PHE A 120 -4.14 12.96 0.01
CA PHE A 120 -5.14 13.80 -0.68
C PHE A 120 -6.39 14.09 0.14
N TYR A 121 -6.75 13.23 1.09
CA TYR A 121 -8.00 13.35 1.85
C TYR A 121 -7.81 13.39 3.37
N GLY A 122 -6.58 13.26 3.88
CA GLY A 122 -6.32 13.21 5.32
C GLY A 122 -6.79 11.89 5.95
N ILE A 123 -7.15 11.92 7.23
CA ILE A 123 -7.52 10.71 8.01
C ILE A 123 -8.76 9.98 7.47
N ILE A 124 -9.69 10.66 6.80
CA ILE A 124 -10.89 10.04 6.22
C ILE A 124 -10.56 9.14 5.02
N GLY A 125 -9.49 9.45 4.29
CA GLY A 125 -9.00 8.68 3.14
C GLY A 125 -8.76 7.20 3.45
N PRO A 126 -7.84 6.85 4.39
CA PRO A 126 -7.58 5.47 4.82
C PRO A 126 -8.84 4.73 5.26
N VAL A 127 -9.72 5.40 6.02
CA VAL A 127 -10.93 4.78 6.58
C VAL A 127 -11.89 4.38 5.46
N VAL A 128 -12.25 5.33 4.58
CA VAL A 128 -13.20 5.08 3.49
C VAL A 128 -12.61 4.09 2.49
N PHE A 129 -11.33 4.23 2.14
CA PHE A 129 -10.66 3.32 1.22
C PHE A 129 -10.67 1.87 1.74
N ALA A 130 -10.29 1.66 3.01
CA ALA A 130 -10.28 0.32 3.62
C ALA A 130 -11.69 -0.26 3.80
N LEU A 131 -12.68 0.57 4.15
CA LEU A 131 -14.08 0.16 4.24
C LEU A 131 -14.61 -0.30 2.87
N PHE A 132 -14.41 0.48 1.81
CA PHE A 132 -14.87 0.14 0.47
C PHE A 132 -14.22 -1.15 -0.04
N LEU A 133 -12.93 -1.35 0.24
CA LEU A 133 -12.24 -2.58 -0.08
C LEU A 133 -12.85 -3.79 0.67
N SER A 134 -13.06 -3.65 1.98
CA SER A 134 -13.66 -4.70 2.81
C SER A 134 -15.08 -5.07 2.35
N ILE A 135 -15.94 -4.07 2.16
CA ILE A 135 -17.34 -4.29 1.75
C ILE A 135 -17.39 -4.92 0.36
N SER A 136 -16.55 -4.48 -0.59
CA SER A 136 -16.51 -5.07 -1.93
C SER A 136 -16.15 -6.57 -1.90
N ALA A 137 -15.20 -6.97 -1.07
CA ALA A 137 -14.83 -8.36 -0.86
C ALA A 137 -15.93 -9.17 -0.15
N SER A 138 -16.61 -8.58 0.85
CA SER A 138 -17.75 -9.24 1.51
C SER A 138 -18.92 -9.46 0.56
N VAL A 139 -19.30 -8.44 -0.23
CA VAL A 139 -20.39 -8.54 -1.20
C VAL A 139 -20.05 -9.54 -2.30
N PHE A 140 -18.80 -9.55 -2.76
CA PHE A 140 -18.33 -10.57 -3.70
C PHE A 140 -18.52 -11.99 -3.16
N ALA A 141 -18.29 -12.23 -1.86
CA ALA A 141 -18.51 -13.53 -1.24
C ALA A 141 -19.96 -14.02 -1.39
N PHE A 142 -20.93 -13.13 -1.20
CA PHE A 142 -22.36 -13.43 -1.37
C PHE A 142 -22.72 -13.68 -2.85
N ILE A 143 -22.20 -12.86 -3.77
CA ILE A 143 -22.43 -13.04 -5.21
C ILE A 143 -21.83 -14.37 -5.69
N LEU A 144 -20.63 -14.72 -5.21
CA LEU A 144 -19.97 -15.98 -5.51
C LEU A 144 -20.77 -17.18 -4.99
N LEU A 145 -21.35 -17.08 -3.79
CA LEU A 145 -22.23 -18.11 -3.23
C LEU A 145 -23.47 -18.31 -4.12
N GLU A 146 -24.17 -17.23 -4.48
CA GLU A 146 -25.32 -17.25 -5.38
C GLU A 146 -25.01 -17.86 -6.74
N MET A 147 -23.84 -17.48 -7.30
CA MET A 147 -23.36 -18.01 -8.57
C MET A 147 -23.18 -19.53 -8.50
N ARG A 148 -22.63 -20.06 -7.41
CA ARG A 148 -22.43 -21.50 -7.22
C ARG A 148 -23.73 -22.26 -7.04
N ILE A 149 -24.72 -21.67 -6.37
CA ILE A 149 -26.06 -22.27 -6.23
C ILE A 149 -26.73 -22.40 -7.60
N LYS A 150 -26.59 -21.39 -8.47
CA LYS A 150 -27.24 -21.34 -9.78
C LYS A 150 -26.47 -22.04 -10.90
N ALA A 151 -25.14 -22.10 -10.82
CA ALA A 151 -24.27 -22.66 -11.85
C ALA A 151 -23.09 -23.45 -11.25
N PRO A 152 -23.34 -24.58 -10.57
CA PRO A 152 -22.31 -25.33 -9.83
C PRO A 152 -21.21 -25.95 -10.70
N GLY A 153 -21.41 -26.04 -12.02
CA GLY A 153 -20.42 -26.60 -12.97
C GLY A 153 -19.58 -25.55 -13.72
N ALA A 154 -19.79 -24.26 -13.47
CA ALA A 154 -19.06 -23.21 -14.18
C ALA A 154 -17.61 -23.09 -13.67
N LYS A 155 -16.65 -23.09 -14.60
CA LYS A 155 -15.22 -22.92 -14.28
C LYS A 155 -14.78 -21.46 -14.31
N THR A 156 -15.52 -20.60 -15.01
CA THR A 156 -15.26 -19.16 -15.11
C THR A 156 -16.56 -18.37 -15.17
N TYR A 157 -16.55 -17.11 -14.72
CA TYR A 157 -17.74 -16.26 -14.78
C TYR A 157 -18.22 -16.01 -16.22
N PRO A 158 -17.35 -15.78 -17.23
CA PRO A 158 -17.80 -15.63 -18.62
C PRO A 158 -18.53 -16.86 -19.19
N GLN A 159 -18.30 -18.08 -18.69
CA GLN A 159 -19.07 -19.26 -19.10
C GLN A 159 -20.54 -19.15 -18.69
N ILE A 160 -20.80 -18.55 -17.52
CA ILE A 160 -22.15 -18.32 -16.99
C ILE A 160 -22.86 -17.26 -17.83
N VAL A 161 -22.13 -16.22 -18.22
CA VAL A 161 -22.65 -15.20 -19.15
C VAL A 161 -23.00 -15.83 -20.50
N ARG A 162 -22.17 -16.74 -21.00
CA ARG A 162 -22.43 -17.46 -22.26
C ARG A 162 -23.69 -18.31 -22.20
N SER A 163 -23.88 -19.08 -21.13
CA SER A 163 -25.04 -19.96 -20.99
C SER A 163 -26.34 -19.17 -20.83
N ARG A 164 -26.29 -17.99 -20.19
CA ARG A 164 -27.47 -17.17 -19.91
C ARG A 164 -27.81 -16.14 -20.99
N PHE A 165 -26.81 -15.49 -21.58
CA PHE A 165 -26.98 -14.34 -22.49
C PHE A 165 -26.43 -14.60 -23.91
N GLY A 166 -25.88 -15.78 -24.17
CA GLY A 166 -25.40 -16.18 -25.49
C GLY A 166 -23.98 -15.74 -25.83
N LYS A 167 -23.57 -15.98 -27.09
CA LYS A 167 -22.18 -15.81 -27.55
C LYS A 167 -21.72 -14.35 -27.60
N GLY A 168 -22.59 -13.41 -27.98
CA GLY A 168 -22.24 -11.99 -28.08
C GLY A 168 -21.85 -11.39 -26.72
N ALA A 169 -22.71 -11.57 -25.71
CA ALA A 169 -22.43 -11.13 -24.34
C ALA A 169 -21.17 -11.78 -23.75
N HIS A 170 -20.92 -13.06 -24.05
CA HIS A 170 -19.71 -13.75 -23.64
C HIS A 170 -18.44 -13.06 -24.17
N ILE A 171 -18.39 -12.73 -25.47
CA ILE A 171 -17.22 -12.08 -26.08
C ILE A 171 -16.97 -10.71 -25.44
N ILE A 172 -18.03 -9.92 -25.22
CA ILE A 172 -17.92 -8.61 -24.57
C ILE A 172 -17.35 -8.74 -23.15
N VAL A 173 -17.89 -9.66 -22.34
CA VAL A 173 -17.42 -9.84 -20.95
C VAL A 173 -15.99 -10.37 -20.91
N VAL A 174 -15.61 -11.30 -21.80
CA VAL A 174 -14.21 -11.74 -21.93
C VAL A 174 -13.29 -10.57 -22.29
N GLY A 175 -13.72 -9.69 -23.21
CA GLY A 175 -12.97 -8.49 -23.57
C GLY A 175 -12.76 -7.53 -22.40
N ILE A 176 -13.82 -7.28 -21.61
CA ILE A 176 -13.75 -6.43 -20.41
C ILE A 176 -12.80 -7.03 -19.37
N PHE A 177 -12.89 -8.33 -19.11
CA PHE A 177 -12.05 -9.02 -18.12
C PHE A 177 -10.57 -8.98 -18.55
N MET A 178 -10.30 -9.24 -19.83
CA MET A 178 -8.95 -9.16 -20.39
C MET A 178 -8.39 -7.73 -20.29
N ALA A 179 -9.19 -6.72 -20.65
CA ALA A 179 -8.77 -5.33 -20.56
C ALA A 179 -8.47 -4.91 -19.11
N ALA A 180 -9.29 -5.35 -18.15
CA ALA A 180 -9.07 -5.09 -16.74
C ALA A 180 -7.79 -5.76 -16.21
N ASP A 181 -7.54 -7.01 -16.58
CA ASP A 181 -6.32 -7.74 -16.17
C ASP A 181 -5.05 -7.10 -16.79
N VAL A 182 -5.09 -6.70 -18.06
CA VAL A 182 -4.00 -5.95 -18.71
C VAL A 182 -3.77 -4.60 -18.04
N THR A 183 -4.84 -3.87 -17.72
CA THR A 183 -4.74 -2.58 -17.02
C THR A 183 -4.12 -2.76 -15.64
N ASN A 184 -4.54 -3.78 -14.89
CA ASN A 184 -3.98 -4.07 -13.57
C ASN A 184 -2.49 -4.42 -13.66
N TYR A 185 -2.10 -5.26 -14.63
CA TYR A 185 -0.69 -5.58 -14.87
C TYR A 185 0.14 -4.33 -15.16
N VAL A 186 -0.30 -3.48 -16.09
CA VAL A 186 0.41 -2.24 -16.45
C VAL A 186 0.54 -1.31 -15.24
N VAL A 187 -0.54 -1.09 -14.50
CA VAL A 187 -0.53 -0.22 -13.32
C VAL A 187 0.41 -0.76 -12.23
N VAL A 188 0.39 -2.07 -11.96
CA VAL A 188 1.29 -2.68 -10.97
C VAL A 188 2.75 -2.53 -11.39
N THR A 189 3.08 -2.79 -12.66
CA THR A 189 4.46 -2.66 -13.15
C THR A 189 4.93 -1.21 -13.15
N MET A 190 4.08 -0.25 -13.57
CA MET A 190 4.40 1.17 -13.54
C MET A 190 4.61 1.66 -12.11
N ASN A 191 3.69 1.37 -11.19
CA ASN A 191 3.81 1.76 -9.79
C ASN A 191 5.04 1.16 -9.13
N GLY A 192 5.36 -0.11 -9.43
CA GLY A 192 6.58 -0.76 -8.97
C GLY A 192 7.85 -0.07 -9.52
N LEU A 193 7.84 0.30 -10.80
CA LEU A 193 8.94 1.04 -11.41
C LEU A 193 9.14 2.41 -10.76
N HIS A 194 8.07 3.18 -10.56
CA HIS A 194 8.14 4.50 -9.89
C HIS A 194 8.67 4.39 -8.46
N ALA A 195 8.22 3.38 -7.70
CA ALA A 195 8.73 3.13 -6.35
C ALA A 195 10.24 2.87 -6.36
N MET A 196 10.75 2.03 -7.27
CA MET A 196 12.18 1.76 -7.35
C MET A 196 13.01 2.95 -7.85
N MET A 197 12.47 3.73 -8.80
CA MET A 197 13.13 4.95 -9.28
C MET A 197 13.31 5.96 -8.13
N SER A 198 12.39 5.98 -7.16
CA SER A 198 12.49 6.90 -6.01
C SER A 198 13.59 6.57 -5.00
N VAL A 199 14.08 5.32 -5.00
CA VAL A 199 15.09 4.84 -4.03
C VAL A 199 16.46 4.55 -4.65
N SER A 200 16.58 4.63 -5.98
CA SER A 200 17.80 4.31 -6.71
C SER A 200 18.57 5.57 -7.08
N LEU A 201 19.89 5.57 -6.88
CA LEU A 201 20.79 6.59 -7.41
C LEU A 201 20.96 6.36 -8.93
N GLU A 202 20.71 7.38 -9.75
CA GLU A 202 20.78 7.32 -11.23
C GLU A 202 19.99 6.15 -11.86
N PRO A 203 18.65 6.16 -11.77
CA PRO A 203 17.85 5.02 -12.21
C PRO A 203 17.87 4.84 -13.74
N HIS A 204 18.47 3.75 -14.21
CA HIS A 204 18.30 3.28 -15.59
C HIS A 204 16.96 2.55 -15.74
N ARG A 205 15.95 3.24 -16.26
CA ARG A 205 14.57 2.73 -16.41
C ARG A 205 14.51 1.35 -17.07
N GLU A 206 15.28 1.14 -18.13
CA GLU A 206 15.29 -0.12 -18.89
C GLU A 206 15.73 -1.31 -18.04
N ARG A 207 16.77 -1.16 -17.22
CA ARG A 207 17.29 -2.23 -16.34
C ARG A 207 16.27 -2.61 -15.27
N LEU A 208 15.62 -1.61 -14.67
CA LEU A 208 14.60 -1.82 -13.65
C LEU A 208 13.37 -2.57 -14.18
N ILE A 209 12.92 -2.26 -15.40
CA ILE A 209 11.82 -2.99 -16.06
C ILE A 209 12.21 -4.46 -16.28
N VAL A 210 13.44 -4.72 -16.74
CA VAL A 210 13.94 -6.09 -16.93
C VAL A 210 13.97 -6.86 -15.60
N TYR A 211 14.44 -6.23 -14.52
CA TYR A 211 14.45 -6.86 -13.19
C TYR A 211 13.05 -7.20 -12.69
N LEU A 212 12.08 -6.28 -12.84
CA LEU A 212 10.68 -6.57 -12.51
C LEU A 212 10.12 -7.72 -13.33
N PHE A 213 10.36 -7.72 -14.64
CA PHE A 213 9.86 -8.77 -15.52
C PHE A 213 10.43 -10.13 -15.15
N ILE A 214 11.76 -10.22 -14.94
CA ILE A 214 12.42 -11.46 -14.50
C ILE A 214 11.86 -11.91 -13.15
N ALA A 215 11.68 -11.02 -12.18
CA ALA A 215 11.14 -11.35 -10.87
C ALA A 215 9.70 -11.90 -10.97
N ILE A 216 8.84 -11.26 -11.76
CA ILE A 216 7.46 -11.73 -11.99
C ILE A 216 7.45 -13.09 -12.68
N CYS A 217 8.20 -13.26 -13.78
CA CYS A 217 8.26 -14.53 -14.52
C CYS A 217 8.80 -15.68 -13.65
N SER A 218 9.86 -15.40 -12.89
CA SER A 218 10.46 -16.31 -11.93
C SER A 218 9.44 -16.80 -10.91
N PHE A 219 8.68 -15.86 -10.36
CA PHE A 219 7.67 -16.16 -9.36
C PHE A 219 6.51 -16.97 -9.95
N VAL A 220 6.07 -16.65 -11.18
CA VAL A 220 5.04 -17.43 -11.89
C VAL A 220 5.51 -18.88 -12.09
N ILE A 221 6.76 -19.08 -12.51
CA ILE A 221 7.32 -20.42 -12.70
C ILE A 221 7.39 -21.18 -11.36
N ALA A 222 7.87 -20.54 -10.29
CA ALA A 222 7.90 -21.14 -8.95
C ALA A 222 6.49 -21.53 -8.48
N SER A 223 5.49 -20.67 -8.72
CA SER A 223 4.10 -20.93 -8.34
C SER A 223 3.47 -22.15 -9.04
N GLN A 224 3.98 -22.52 -10.22
CA GLN A 224 3.54 -23.73 -10.95
C GLN A 224 4.21 -25.01 -10.42
N LEU A 225 5.39 -24.89 -9.79
CA LEU A 225 6.17 -26.02 -9.29
C LEU A 225 5.78 -26.40 -7.85
N GLY A 226 5.37 -25.43 -7.03
CA GLY A 226 4.96 -25.63 -5.64
C GLY A 226 3.44 -25.66 -5.42
N SER A 227 3.03 -25.88 -4.16
CA SER A 227 1.62 -25.75 -3.76
C SER A 227 1.25 -24.28 -3.66
N PHE A 228 0.57 -23.75 -4.69
CA PHE A 228 0.16 -22.34 -4.81
C PHE A 228 -0.37 -21.73 -3.51
N ARG A 229 -1.21 -22.45 -2.77
CA ARG A 229 -1.82 -21.95 -1.51
C ARG A 229 -0.79 -21.73 -0.39
N VAL A 230 0.22 -22.58 -0.30
CA VAL A 230 1.25 -22.47 0.74
C VAL A 230 2.19 -21.31 0.40
N ILE A 231 2.58 -21.19 -0.87
CA ILE A 231 3.40 -20.06 -1.36
C ILE A 231 2.69 -18.72 -1.05
N MET A 232 1.41 -18.61 -1.38
CA MET A 232 0.63 -17.39 -1.13
C MET A 232 0.51 -17.08 0.36
N ALA A 233 0.35 -18.11 1.22
CA ALA A 233 0.30 -17.93 2.67
C ALA A 233 1.65 -17.47 3.25
N THR A 234 2.78 -17.99 2.77
CA THR A 234 4.11 -17.53 3.18
C THR A 234 4.36 -16.08 2.77
N ILE A 235 3.90 -15.69 1.57
CA ILE A 235 3.98 -14.30 1.11
C ILE A 235 3.12 -13.39 1.98
N ALA A 236 1.95 -13.83 2.43
CA ALA A 236 1.11 -13.05 3.34
C ALA A 236 1.87 -12.70 4.63
N VAL A 237 2.58 -13.68 5.20
CA VAL A 237 3.40 -13.47 6.42
C VAL A 237 4.53 -12.48 6.14
N PHE A 238 5.20 -12.61 4.99
CA PHE A 238 6.26 -11.68 4.59
C PHE A 238 5.74 -10.25 4.39
N ILE A 239 4.60 -10.08 3.72
CA ILE A 239 3.93 -8.79 3.53
C ILE A 239 3.58 -8.19 4.89
N LEU A 240 2.94 -8.94 5.79
CA LEU A 240 2.59 -8.46 7.13
C LEU A 240 3.83 -8.05 7.94
N GLY A 241 4.92 -8.83 7.86
CA GLY A 241 6.20 -8.50 8.48
C GLY A 241 6.84 -7.23 7.92
N LEU A 242 6.82 -7.04 6.60
CA LEU A 242 7.27 -5.79 5.98
C LEU A 242 6.42 -4.60 6.42
N CYS A 243 5.10 -4.79 6.52
CA CYS A 243 4.19 -3.75 6.99
C CYS A 243 4.53 -3.32 8.42
N THR A 244 4.79 -4.27 9.33
CA THR A 244 5.15 -3.94 10.72
C THR A 244 6.50 -3.24 10.81
N VAL A 245 7.49 -3.64 10.01
CA VAL A 245 8.80 -2.97 9.94
C VAL A 245 8.64 -1.54 9.43
N LEU A 246 7.88 -1.31 8.35
CA LEU A 246 7.61 0.03 7.81
C LEU A 246 6.88 0.93 8.82
N MET A 247 5.94 0.36 9.56
CA MET A 247 5.25 1.08 10.63
C MET A 247 6.22 1.52 11.72
N LEU A 248 7.08 0.62 12.19
CA LEU A 248 8.05 0.93 13.23
C LEU A 248 9.10 1.93 12.76
N SER A 249 9.53 1.86 11.49
CA SER A 249 10.51 2.78 10.93
C SER A 249 9.97 4.21 10.87
N VAL A 250 8.70 4.44 10.52
CA VAL A 250 8.12 5.79 10.53
C VAL A 250 8.23 6.47 11.89
N PHE A 251 7.93 5.77 12.98
CA PHE A 251 7.95 6.37 14.32
C PHE A 251 9.34 6.44 14.95
N HIS A 252 10.16 5.40 14.75
CA HIS A 252 11.42 5.21 15.48
C HIS A 252 12.68 5.43 14.63
N ASN A 253 12.59 6.04 13.45
CA ASN A 253 13.78 6.38 12.67
C ASN A 253 14.59 7.48 13.39
N SER A 254 15.56 7.05 14.20
CA SER A 254 16.47 7.93 14.93
C SER A 254 17.47 8.63 14.01
N ALA A 255 17.71 8.12 12.81
CA ALA A 255 18.61 8.71 11.83
C ALA A 255 17.97 9.89 11.08
N GLN A 256 16.67 9.80 10.77
CA GLN A 256 15.96 10.80 9.98
C GLN A 256 14.64 11.20 10.66
N TYR A 257 14.64 12.39 11.26
CA TYR A 257 13.47 13.07 11.86
C TYR A 257 12.50 12.14 12.60
N PRO A 258 12.85 11.64 13.80
CA PRO A 258 11.98 10.73 14.53
C PRO A 258 10.66 11.42 14.88
N LEU A 259 9.56 10.94 14.29
CA LEU A 259 8.21 11.36 14.66
C LEU A 259 7.91 10.99 16.12
N GLY A 260 8.48 9.88 16.61
CA GLY A 260 8.43 9.48 18.01
C GLY A 260 7.03 9.03 18.42
N THR A 261 6.31 9.88 19.15
CA THR A 261 4.99 9.54 19.73
C THR A 261 3.82 9.99 18.86
N ILE A 262 2.68 9.31 19.00
CA ILE A 262 1.44 9.65 18.29
C ILE A 262 0.98 11.09 18.65
N ASP A 263 1.16 11.51 19.90
CA ASP A 263 0.84 12.88 20.35
C ASP A 263 1.62 13.94 19.55
N ARG A 264 2.90 13.67 19.25
CA ARG A 264 3.71 14.55 18.43
C ARG A 264 3.22 14.60 16.99
N VAL A 265 2.87 13.45 16.40
CA VAL A 265 2.28 13.38 15.05
C VAL A 265 0.97 14.15 14.99
N TYR A 266 0.10 13.97 15.97
CA TYR A 266 -1.18 14.70 16.07
C TYR A 266 -0.96 16.22 16.11
N LYS A 267 -0.03 16.69 16.95
CA LYS A 267 0.31 18.12 17.05
C LYS A 267 0.86 18.66 15.73
N LEU A 268 1.79 17.95 15.07
CA LEU A 268 2.35 18.33 13.77
C LEU A 268 1.28 18.43 12.68
N LEU A 269 0.32 17.51 12.65
CA LEU A 269 -0.81 17.52 11.72
C LEU A 269 -1.75 18.70 11.98
N ARG A 270 -1.87 19.15 13.23
CA ARG A 270 -2.67 20.33 13.59
C ARG A 270 -2.00 21.64 13.16
N CYS A 271 -0.68 21.65 13.09
CA CYS A 271 0.12 22.78 12.58
C CYS A 271 0.21 22.82 11.05
N TYR A 272 -0.43 21.88 10.35
CA TYR A 272 -0.38 21.79 8.91
C TYR A 272 -1.03 23.03 8.28
N ASP A 273 -0.24 23.79 7.52
CA ASP A 273 -0.62 25.08 6.92
C ASP A 273 -0.73 24.97 5.39
N GLU A 274 -1.41 25.92 4.74
CA GLU A 274 -1.62 25.95 3.28
C GLU A 274 -0.32 26.08 2.47
N ARG A 275 0.80 26.43 3.12
CA ARG A 275 2.14 26.51 2.51
C ARG A 275 2.76 25.14 2.23
N VAL A 276 2.19 24.09 2.84
CA VAL A 276 2.65 22.70 2.77
C VAL A 276 2.06 22.04 1.51
N PRO A 277 2.69 20.99 0.93
CA PRO A 277 2.18 20.37 -0.29
C PRO A 277 0.82 19.74 -0.01
N PHE A 278 -0.18 20.07 -0.84
CA PHE A 278 -1.62 19.74 -0.73
C PHE A 278 -2.45 20.78 0.06
N PRO A 279 -2.58 22.02 -0.44
CA PRO A 279 -3.19 23.16 0.27
C PRO A 279 -4.69 23.00 0.58
N HIS A 280 -5.35 21.98 0.03
CA HIS A 280 -6.79 21.74 0.22
C HIS A 280 -7.10 20.61 1.21
N VAL A 281 -6.06 20.04 1.83
CA VAL A 281 -6.19 18.89 2.72
C VAL A 281 -6.23 19.36 4.16
N GLU A 282 -7.28 18.96 4.88
CA GLU A 282 -7.37 19.11 6.32
C GLU A 282 -7.06 17.75 6.96
N PRO A 283 -5.83 17.51 7.48
CA PRO A 283 -5.39 16.16 7.78
C PRO A 283 -6.21 15.46 8.87
N LEU A 284 -6.85 16.22 9.77
CA LEU A 284 -7.66 15.72 10.89
C LEU A 284 -9.18 15.76 10.63
N SER A 285 -9.63 16.30 9.50
CA SER A 285 -11.05 16.54 9.26
C SER A 285 -11.74 15.29 8.72
N ILE A 286 -12.64 14.71 9.53
CA ILE A 286 -13.39 13.50 9.17
C ILE A 286 -14.71 13.83 8.46
N ILE A 287 -15.33 14.98 8.77
CA ILE A 287 -16.76 15.24 8.48
C ILE A 287 -16.96 16.30 7.38
N LYS A 288 -15.91 16.97 6.88
CA LYS A 288 -16.10 18.04 5.89
C LYS A 288 -16.66 17.46 4.60
N HIS A 289 -17.84 17.95 4.20
CA HIS A 289 -18.66 17.38 3.13
C HIS A 289 -17.89 17.17 1.81
N ARG A 290 -16.98 18.09 1.46
CA ARG A 290 -16.20 18.02 0.21
C ARG A 290 -15.19 16.87 0.18
N SER A 291 -14.47 16.62 1.27
CA SER A 291 -13.48 15.54 1.33
C SER A 291 -14.16 14.17 1.42
N VAL A 292 -15.24 14.07 2.20
CA VAL A 292 -16.01 12.81 2.35
C VAL A 292 -16.63 12.39 1.02
N VAL A 293 -17.34 13.30 0.33
CA VAL A 293 -18.00 12.98 -0.95
C VAL A 293 -16.97 12.62 -2.02
N ALA A 294 -15.87 13.39 -2.14
CA ALA A 294 -14.81 13.08 -3.10
C ALA A 294 -14.17 11.70 -2.81
N THR A 295 -13.91 11.39 -1.54
CA THR A 295 -13.33 10.10 -1.15
C THR A 295 -14.28 8.94 -1.47
N ILE A 296 -15.58 9.07 -1.16
CA ILE A 296 -16.59 8.05 -1.47
C ILE A 296 -16.71 7.81 -2.97
N LEU A 297 -16.81 8.88 -3.77
CA LEU A 297 -16.93 8.77 -5.23
C LEU A 297 -15.69 8.09 -5.83
N THR A 298 -14.49 8.47 -5.36
CA THR A 298 -13.24 7.85 -5.82
C THR A 298 -13.14 6.39 -5.39
N SER A 299 -13.58 6.05 -4.17
CA SER A 299 -13.58 4.67 -3.67
C SER A 299 -14.65 3.78 -4.31
N ALA A 300 -15.69 4.32 -4.93
CA ALA A 300 -16.69 3.52 -5.64
C ALA A 300 -16.09 2.69 -6.78
N VAL A 301 -15.04 3.19 -7.43
CA VAL A 301 -14.31 2.49 -8.50
C VAL A 301 -13.69 1.16 -8.03
N ILE A 302 -13.36 1.05 -6.74
CA ILE A 302 -12.79 -0.16 -6.12
C ILE A 302 -13.76 -1.34 -6.28
N TRP A 303 -15.07 -1.09 -6.15
CA TRP A 303 -16.10 -2.13 -6.29
C TRP A 303 -16.13 -2.73 -7.70
N SER A 304 -16.16 -1.85 -8.71
CA SER A 304 -16.17 -2.27 -10.11
C SER A 304 -14.90 -3.06 -10.44
N THR A 305 -13.75 -2.60 -9.95
CA THR A 305 -12.46 -3.29 -10.14
C THR A 305 -12.46 -4.68 -9.50
N PHE A 306 -13.03 -4.83 -8.31
CA PHE A 306 -13.10 -6.12 -7.62
C PHE A 306 -13.97 -7.14 -8.37
N LEU A 307 -15.14 -6.70 -8.88
CA LEU A 307 -16.10 -7.54 -9.59
C LEU A 307 -15.62 -7.94 -10.99
N VAL A 308 -14.89 -7.06 -11.67
CA VAL A 308 -14.41 -7.31 -13.04
C VAL A 308 -13.13 -8.16 -13.06
N CYS A 309 -12.45 -8.30 -11.93
CA CYS A 309 -11.23 -9.10 -11.83
C CYS A 309 -11.51 -10.61 -11.94
N GLN A 310 -11.12 -11.22 -13.06
CA GLN A 310 -11.31 -12.65 -13.32
C GLN A 310 -10.52 -13.55 -12.37
N ALA A 311 -9.38 -13.07 -11.86
CA ALA A 311 -8.57 -13.81 -10.88
C ALA A 311 -9.31 -14.04 -9.54
N ASN A 312 -10.18 -13.11 -9.13
CA ASN A 312 -11.01 -13.28 -7.93
C ASN A 312 -12.05 -14.38 -8.14
N TRP A 313 -12.68 -14.40 -9.33
CA TRP A 313 -13.65 -15.43 -9.70
C TRP A 313 -13.02 -16.81 -9.79
N SER A 314 -11.85 -16.95 -10.42
CA SER A 314 -11.20 -18.25 -10.61
C SER A 314 -10.75 -18.87 -9.29
N VAL A 315 -10.14 -18.08 -8.40
CA VAL A 315 -9.75 -18.54 -7.05
C VAL A 315 -10.98 -18.89 -6.24
N GLY A 316 -12.00 -18.03 -6.30
CA GLY A 316 -13.28 -18.31 -5.69
C GLY A 316 -13.81 -19.66 -6.13
N ILE A 317 -13.98 -19.92 -7.42
CA ILE A 317 -14.49 -21.18 -8.00
C ILE A 317 -13.64 -22.40 -7.63
N ALA A 318 -12.31 -22.26 -7.53
CA ALA A 318 -11.40 -23.37 -7.21
C ALA A 318 -11.47 -23.86 -5.75
N LEU A 319 -12.07 -23.09 -4.84
CA LEU A 319 -12.20 -23.44 -3.42
C LEU A 319 -13.47 -24.28 -3.15
N THR A 320 -13.44 -25.09 -2.09
CA THR A 320 -14.67 -25.80 -1.67
C THR A 320 -15.72 -24.79 -1.17
N PRO A 321 -17.03 -25.04 -1.33
CA PRO A 321 -18.08 -24.08 -0.99
C PRO A 321 -18.00 -23.50 0.42
N ASN A 322 -17.74 -24.36 1.41
CA ASN A 322 -17.63 -23.96 2.81
C ASN A 322 -16.38 -23.11 3.10
N HIS A 323 -15.26 -23.36 2.41
CA HIS A 323 -14.03 -22.57 2.61
C HIS A 323 -13.99 -21.31 1.73
N SER A 324 -14.69 -21.28 0.60
CA SER A 324 -14.70 -20.15 -0.32
C SER A 324 -15.45 -18.95 0.25
N SER A 325 -16.74 -19.14 0.58
CA SER A 325 -17.62 -18.04 1.02
C SER A 325 -17.17 -17.47 2.37
N VAL A 326 -16.97 -18.35 3.35
CA VAL A 326 -16.42 -18.01 4.67
C VAL A 326 -15.01 -17.43 4.54
N GLY A 327 -14.19 -17.97 3.62
CA GLY A 327 -12.85 -17.47 3.35
C GLY A 327 -12.84 -16.02 2.88
N PHE A 328 -13.71 -15.64 1.93
CA PHE A 328 -13.80 -14.26 1.46
C PHE A 328 -14.34 -13.30 2.53
N ILE A 329 -15.31 -13.73 3.34
CA ILE A 329 -15.83 -12.90 4.43
C ILE A 329 -14.73 -12.66 5.47
N LEU A 330 -14.02 -13.70 5.90
CA LEU A 330 -12.92 -13.54 6.87
C LEU A 330 -11.74 -12.76 6.27
N ALA A 331 -11.41 -12.98 5.00
CA ALA A 331 -10.41 -12.19 4.29
C ALA A 331 -10.82 -10.71 4.17
N SER A 332 -12.11 -10.40 4.01
CA SER A 332 -12.60 -9.02 3.96
C SER A 332 -12.40 -8.26 5.28
N PHE A 333 -12.50 -8.94 6.43
CA PHE A 333 -12.15 -8.33 7.71
C PHE A 333 -10.64 -8.13 7.86
N ALA A 334 -9.85 -9.13 7.47
CA ALA A 334 -8.39 -9.03 7.55
C ALA A 334 -7.82 -7.93 6.64
N ILE A 335 -8.38 -7.74 5.44
CA ILE A 335 -7.90 -6.75 4.49
C ILE A 335 -8.32 -5.32 4.83
N PHE A 336 -9.24 -5.11 5.77
CA PHE A 336 -9.48 -3.76 6.28
C PHE A 336 -8.22 -3.23 6.98
N SER A 337 -7.63 -4.06 7.85
CA SER A 337 -6.55 -3.64 8.75
C SER A 337 -5.26 -3.26 8.01
N ILE A 338 -4.87 -4.00 6.98
CA ILE A 338 -3.57 -3.81 6.28
C ILE A 338 -3.46 -2.42 5.63
N PRO A 339 -4.30 -2.03 4.67
CA PRO A 339 -4.24 -0.71 4.04
C PRO A 339 -4.58 0.40 5.03
N PHE A 340 -5.50 0.19 5.98
CA PHE A 340 -5.84 1.20 6.99
C PHE A 340 -4.62 1.58 7.83
N VAL A 341 -3.94 0.59 8.41
CA VAL A 341 -2.79 0.80 9.29
C VAL A 341 -1.62 1.40 8.51
N LEU A 342 -1.29 0.84 7.34
CA LEU A 342 -0.20 1.36 6.50
C LEU A 342 -0.46 2.79 6.01
N SER A 343 -1.65 3.06 5.48
CA SER A 343 -2.02 4.37 4.96
C SER A 343 -2.03 5.42 6.07
N THR A 344 -2.56 5.08 7.24
CA THR A 344 -2.58 5.99 8.39
C THR A 344 -1.16 6.36 8.80
N CYS A 345 -0.23 5.41 8.89
CA CYS A 345 1.12 5.73 9.36
C CYS A 345 2.04 6.29 8.29
N LEU A 346 2.09 5.69 7.09
CA LEU A 346 2.93 6.18 6.01
C LEU A 346 2.38 7.49 5.43
N GLY A 347 1.07 7.57 5.23
CA GLY A 347 0.41 8.74 4.64
C GLY A 347 0.32 9.92 5.59
N LEU A 348 -0.20 9.74 6.81
CA LEU A 348 -0.22 10.84 7.78
C LEU A 348 1.17 11.14 8.34
N GLY A 349 2.04 10.14 8.47
CA GLY A 349 3.45 10.37 8.82
C GLY A 349 4.14 11.24 7.77
N PHE A 350 3.86 11.02 6.49
CA PHE A 350 4.34 11.90 5.42
C PHE A 350 3.81 13.33 5.54
N LEU A 351 2.51 13.52 5.82
CA LEU A 351 1.92 14.85 6.02
C LEU A 351 2.51 15.56 7.27
N ALA A 352 2.70 14.83 8.36
CA ALA A 352 3.32 15.35 9.58
C ALA A 352 4.77 15.77 9.35
N LEU A 353 5.54 14.98 8.60
CA LEU A 353 6.90 15.32 8.21
C LEU A 353 6.94 16.52 7.27
N SER A 354 6.00 16.59 6.32
CA SER A 354 5.84 17.74 5.40
C SER A 354 5.52 19.03 6.14
N SER A 355 4.67 18.95 7.17
CA SER A 355 4.34 20.06 8.08
C SER A 355 5.59 20.56 8.81
N SER A 356 6.37 19.64 9.38
CA SER A 356 7.63 19.96 10.05
C SER A 356 8.68 20.59 9.13
N LEU A 357 8.77 20.15 7.87
CA LEU A 357 9.77 20.62 6.92
C LEU A 357 9.31 21.85 6.13
N GLY A 358 8.04 22.25 6.27
CA GLY A 358 7.42 23.34 5.50
C GLY A 358 7.45 23.15 3.98
N SER A 359 7.72 21.94 3.50
CA SER A 359 7.91 21.62 2.08
C SER A 359 7.73 20.13 1.81
N ASN A 360 7.64 19.73 0.54
CA ASN A 360 7.46 18.32 0.16
C ASN A 360 8.76 17.54 0.45
N PRO A 361 8.76 16.54 1.35
CA PRO A 361 9.93 15.74 1.66
C PRO A 361 10.55 15.12 0.39
N LEU A 362 9.71 14.65 -0.54
CA LEU A 362 10.18 14.07 -1.81
C LEU A 362 10.85 15.12 -2.71
N ARG A 363 10.43 16.38 -2.63
CA ARG A 363 11.06 17.47 -3.41
C ARG A 363 12.43 17.85 -2.84
N ILE A 364 12.58 17.86 -1.51
CA ILE A 364 13.88 18.13 -0.86
C ILE A 364 14.87 17.05 -1.29
N MET A 365 14.47 15.79 -1.19
CA MET A 365 15.27 14.63 -1.60
C MET A 365 15.71 14.71 -3.06
N HIS A 366 14.78 15.08 -3.94
CA HIS A 366 15.00 15.19 -5.37
C HIS A 366 15.90 16.37 -5.75
N GLN A 367 15.82 17.48 -5.00
CA GLN A 367 16.64 18.67 -5.21
C GLN A 367 18.08 18.48 -4.69
N GLU A 368 18.26 17.74 -3.59
CA GLU A 368 19.59 17.36 -3.09
C GLU A 368 20.30 16.36 -4.03
N HIS A 369 19.56 15.55 -4.79
CA HIS A 369 20.12 14.49 -5.65
C HIS A 369 20.04 14.76 -7.16
N GLY A 370 19.65 15.97 -7.60
CA GLY A 370 19.69 16.37 -9.02
C GLY A 370 18.82 15.54 -9.96
N MET A 371 17.83 14.82 -9.45
CA MET A 371 16.90 14.06 -10.30
C MET A 371 16.00 15.03 -11.08
N ASN A 372 15.53 14.66 -12.28
CA ASN A 372 14.73 15.56 -13.13
C ASN A 372 13.25 15.62 -12.69
N LYS A 373 12.69 16.84 -12.56
CA LYS A 373 11.36 17.17 -12.01
C LYS A 373 10.13 16.44 -12.61
N LYS A 374 10.28 15.66 -13.68
CA LYS A 374 9.16 15.25 -14.55
C LYS A 374 8.69 13.81 -14.38
N GLU A 375 9.36 12.94 -13.62
CA GLU A 375 9.17 11.50 -13.82
C GLU A 375 8.48 10.68 -12.71
N ILE A 376 8.13 11.26 -11.55
CA ILE A 376 7.74 10.39 -10.41
C ILE A 376 6.36 10.72 -9.83
N PHE A 377 5.74 11.85 -10.15
CA PHE A 377 4.48 12.22 -9.49
C PHE A 377 3.51 13.00 -10.36
N TYR A 378 3.09 12.40 -11.47
CA TYR A 378 1.79 12.70 -12.04
C TYR A 378 1.14 11.38 -12.43
N ASP A 379 -0.11 11.23 -12.00
CA ASP A 379 -1.04 10.19 -12.41
C ASP A 379 -0.86 8.82 -11.72
N CYS A 380 -1.29 8.76 -10.46
CA CYS A 380 -2.22 7.66 -10.13
C CYS A 380 -3.29 7.71 -11.23
N PHE A 381 -3.26 6.76 -12.16
CA PHE A 381 -4.03 6.74 -13.40
C PHE A 381 -5.55 7.00 -13.19
N TRP A 382 -6.05 6.72 -11.98
CA TRP A 382 -7.42 6.99 -11.56
C TRP A 382 -7.69 8.42 -11.04
N PHE A 383 -6.69 9.12 -10.52
CA PHE A 383 -6.83 10.47 -9.96
C PHE A 383 -6.74 11.58 -11.02
N SER A 384 -5.96 11.39 -12.09
CA SER A 384 -5.84 12.37 -13.18
C SER A 384 -7.16 12.57 -13.94
N THR A 385 -7.90 11.48 -14.12
CA THR A 385 -9.20 11.48 -14.80
C THR A 385 -10.35 11.99 -13.94
N LEU A 386 -10.19 12.04 -12.60
CA LEU A 386 -11.21 12.51 -11.66
C LEU A 386 -10.91 13.89 -11.06
N SER A 387 -9.67 14.39 -11.08
CA SER A 387 -9.35 15.75 -10.63
C SER A 387 -9.61 16.83 -11.68
N SER A 388 -9.93 16.41 -12.91
CA SER A 388 -10.39 17.26 -14.02
C SER A 388 -11.92 17.41 -14.09
N VAL A 389 -12.64 16.88 -13.10
CA VAL A 389 -14.08 17.08 -12.84
C VAL A 389 -14.25 17.68 -11.45
#